data_AF-A0A4Q0J0D2-F1
#
_entry.id   AF-A0A4Q0J0D2-F1
#
_cell.length_a   1.000
_cell.length_b   1.000
_cell.length_c   1.000
_cell.angle_alpha   90.00
_cell.angle_beta   90.00
_cell.angle_gamma   90.00
#
_symmetry.space_group_name_H-M   'P 1'
#
loop_
_entity.id
_entity.type
_entity.pdbx_description
1 polymer ?
#
loop_
_entity_poly.entity_id
_entity_poly.type
_entity_poly.pdbx_seq_one_letter_code
_entity_poly.pdbx_strand_id
1 'polypeptide(L)'
;MDTRIMKDLEKDADGLLTYEYIANNIEVVDEDLDRLTDNLIKVDGNGQFLVSAARYLAAVDKDRFAGAIDRMVSAAIDKDRERVYIGHLLQSLYGDDYLERADELRLSDNNFRRIYKRLYPKGI
;
A
#
# COMPACT_ATOMS: atom_id res chain seq x y z
N MET A 1 3.85 20.55 -3.18
CA MET A 1 2.40 20.85 -2.99
C MET A 1 2.13 22.07 -2.09
N ASP A 2 1.06 22.82 -2.37
CA ASP A 2 0.54 23.92 -1.52
C ASP A 2 0.14 23.40 -0.13
N THR A 3 0.60 24.08 0.92
CA THR A 3 0.26 23.80 2.32
C THR A 3 -1.25 23.77 2.60
N ARG A 4 -2.07 24.53 1.86
CA ARG A 4 -3.54 24.51 2.00
C ARG A 4 -4.14 23.18 1.60
N ILE A 5 -3.71 22.64 0.45
CA ILE A 5 -4.17 21.34 -0.06
C ILE A 5 -3.92 20.28 1.01
N MET A 6 -2.71 20.25 1.58
CA MET A 6 -2.38 19.30 2.63
C MET A 6 -3.27 19.38 3.85
N LYS A 7 -3.55 20.60 4.32
CA LYS A 7 -4.43 20.81 5.47
C LYS A 7 -5.83 20.28 5.22
N ASP A 8 -6.27 20.25 3.97
CA ASP A 8 -7.56 19.68 3.61
C ASP A 8 -7.49 18.15 3.53
N LEU A 9 -6.40 17.59 2.99
CA LEU A 9 -6.14 16.15 3.00
C LEU A 9 -5.98 15.58 4.42
N GLU A 10 -5.42 16.34 5.36
CA GLU A 10 -5.25 15.92 6.76
C GLU A 10 -6.55 15.91 7.56
N LYS A 11 -7.59 16.62 7.08
CA LYS A 11 -8.94 16.59 7.67
C LYS A 11 -9.78 15.43 7.17
N ASP A 12 -9.28 14.71 6.17
CA ASP A 12 -9.93 13.52 5.66
C ASP A 12 -10.11 12.48 6.76
N ALA A 13 -11.29 11.88 6.80
CA ALA A 13 -11.66 10.93 7.84
C ALA A 13 -11.16 9.52 7.54
N ASP A 14 -10.92 9.18 6.27
CA ASP A 14 -10.63 7.81 5.86
C ASP A 14 -9.46 7.64 4.89
N GLY A 15 -8.94 8.72 4.29
CA GLY A 15 -7.78 8.69 3.40
C GLY A 15 -8.11 8.62 1.91
N LEU A 16 -9.39 8.59 1.55
CA LEU A 16 -9.85 8.63 0.16
C LEU A 16 -9.27 9.83 -0.59
N LEU A 17 -9.31 11.03 0.00
CA LEU A 17 -8.86 12.25 -0.66
C LEU A 17 -7.36 12.23 -0.93
N THR A 18 -6.57 11.61 -0.04
CA THR A 18 -5.13 11.48 -0.23
C THR A 18 -4.82 10.51 -1.36
N TYR A 19 -5.55 9.39 -1.42
CA TYR A 19 -5.44 8.45 -2.54
C TYR A 19 -5.83 9.09 -3.88
N GLU A 20 -6.97 9.79 -3.93
CA GLU A 20 -7.42 10.49 -5.14
C GLU A 20 -6.41 11.55 -5.60
N TYR A 21 -5.81 12.28 -4.66
CA TYR A 21 -4.77 13.24 -4.99
C TYR A 21 -3.56 12.56 -5.64
N ILE A 22 -3.08 11.44 -5.08
CA ILE A 22 -1.98 10.66 -5.67
C ILE A 22 -2.36 10.22 -7.09
N ALA A 23 -3.55 9.64 -7.26
CA ALA A 23 -3.99 9.13 -8.55
C ALA A 23 -4.09 10.23 -9.62
N ASN A 24 -4.66 11.38 -9.26
CA ASN A 24 -4.88 12.50 -10.18
C ASN A 24 -3.59 13.27 -10.52
N ASN A 25 -2.53 13.13 -9.72
CA ASN A 25 -1.28 13.88 -9.89
C ASN A 25 -0.06 12.96 -10.14
N ILE A 26 -0.29 11.70 -10.53
CA ILE A 26 0.75 10.65 -10.61
C ILE A 26 1.98 11.05 -11.43
N GLU A 27 1.81 11.88 -12.45
CA GLU A 27 2.91 12.35 -13.31
C GLU A 27 3.93 13.22 -12.56
N VAL A 28 3.51 13.94 -11.51
CA VAL A 28 4.29 14.96 -10.80
C VAL A 28 4.31 14.75 -9.28
N VAL A 29 3.89 13.58 -8.80
CA VAL A 29 3.67 13.34 -7.37
C VAL A 29 4.95 13.11 -6.57
N ASP A 30 6.10 12.85 -7.20
CA ASP A 30 7.31 12.35 -6.53
C ASP A 30 7.77 13.23 -5.38
N GLU A 31 7.77 14.56 -5.57
CA GLU A 31 8.22 15.52 -4.55
C GLU A 31 7.34 15.52 -3.29
N ASP A 32 6.06 15.16 -3.44
CA ASP A 32 5.07 15.17 -2.37
C ASP A 32 4.72 13.75 -1.87
N LEU A 33 5.18 12.70 -2.57
CA LEU A 33 4.73 11.33 -2.35
C LEU A 33 5.03 10.82 -0.94
N ASP A 34 6.19 11.18 -0.37
CA ASP A 34 6.53 10.81 1.01
C ASP A 34 5.53 11.39 2.01
N ARG A 35 5.16 12.67 1.83
CA ARG A 35 4.22 13.35 2.72
C ARG A 35 2.79 12.86 2.54
N LEU A 36 2.40 12.53 1.31
CA LEU A 36 1.11 11.91 1.01
C LEU A 36 1.03 10.51 1.59
N THR A 37 2.12 9.74 1.54
CA THR A 37 2.23 8.42 2.16
C THR A 37 2.07 8.52 3.68
N ASP A 38 2.75 9.46 4.33
CA ASP A 38 2.61 9.70 5.77
C ASP A 38 1.17 10.03 6.16
N ASN A 39 0.51 10.90 5.39
CA ASN A 39 -0.88 11.24 5.66
C ASN A 39 -1.79 10.03 5.49
N LEU A 40 -1.64 9.28 4.40
CA LEU A 40 -2.46 8.10 4.15
C LEU A 40 -2.29 7.05 5.27
N ILE A 41 -1.06 6.83 5.74
CA ILE A 41 -0.79 5.97 6.91
C ILE A 41 -1.50 6.50 8.17
N LYS A 42 -1.57 7.82 8.35
CA LYS A 42 -2.23 8.43 9.50
C LYS A 42 -3.76 8.28 9.45
N VAL A 43 -4.39 8.62 8.32
CA VAL A 43 -5.86 8.75 8.24
C VAL A 43 -6.59 7.48 7.82
N ASP A 44 -5.94 6.59 7.05
CA ASP A 44 -6.57 5.32 6.67
C ASP A 44 -6.61 4.37 7.87
N GLY A 45 -7.77 4.27 8.51
CA GLY A 45 -7.94 3.50 9.74
C GLY A 45 -7.88 1.98 9.54
N ASN A 46 -8.30 1.47 8.38
CA ASN A 46 -8.49 0.03 8.14
C ASN A 46 -7.54 -0.54 7.07
N GLY A 47 -6.76 0.30 6.39
CA GLY A 47 -5.80 -0.11 5.38
C GLY A 47 -6.36 -0.23 3.97
N GLN A 48 -7.63 0.10 3.74
CA GLN A 48 -8.28 0.00 2.43
C GLN A 48 -7.58 0.86 1.37
N PHE A 49 -7.30 2.12 1.69
CA PHE A 49 -6.71 3.06 0.75
C PHE A 49 -5.20 2.92 0.67
N LEU A 50 -4.53 2.46 1.73
CA LEU A 50 -3.13 2.02 1.68
C LEU A 50 -2.96 0.86 0.70
N VAL A 51 -3.84 -0.16 0.74
CA VAL A 51 -3.82 -1.25 -0.24
C VAL A 51 -4.11 -0.72 -1.64
N SER A 52 -5.13 0.13 -1.78
CA SER A 52 -5.54 0.65 -3.10
C SER A 52 -4.43 1.49 -3.75
N ALA A 53 -3.80 2.39 -2.98
CA ALA A 53 -2.69 3.21 -3.41
C ALA A 53 -1.46 2.38 -3.79
N ALA A 54 -1.06 1.41 -2.95
CA ALA A 54 0.08 0.54 -3.24
C ALA A 54 -0.11 -0.25 -4.54
N ARG A 55 -1.32 -0.78 -4.77
CA ARG A 55 -1.65 -1.50 -6.01
C ARG A 55 -1.63 -0.58 -7.22
N TYR A 56 -2.17 0.61 -7.09
CA TYR A 56 -2.17 1.62 -8.15
C TYR A 56 -0.74 2.01 -8.54
N LEU A 57 0.09 2.39 -7.57
CA LEU A 57 1.49 2.77 -7.82
C LEU A 57 2.28 1.62 -8.47
N ALA A 58 2.09 0.39 -8.01
CA ALA A 58 2.75 -0.77 -8.59
C ALA A 58 2.33 -1.04 -10.04
N ALA A 59 1.05 -0.79 -10.38
CA ALA A 59 0.55 -0.94 -11.74
C ALA A 59 1.04 0.17 -12.68
N VAL A 60 1.30 1.37 -12.15
CA VAL A 60 1.84 2.50 -12.92
C VAL A 60 3.34 2.31 -13.17
N ASP A 61 4.12 2.21 -12.10
CA ASP A 61 5.58 2.02 -12.16
C ASP A 61 6.10 1.52 -10.80
N LYS A 62 6.24 0.20 -10.68
CA LYS A 62 6.65 -0.46 -9.43
C LYS A 62 8.04 -0.04 -8.98
N ASP A 63 8.96 0.21 -9.90
CA ASP A 63 10.35 0.52 -9.57
C ASP A 63 10.50 1.97 -9.12
N ARG A 64 9.85 2.91 -9.82
CA ARG A 64 9.80 4.33 -9.44
C ARG A 64 9.23 4.53 -8.04
N PHE A 65 8.17 3.79 -7.70
CA PHE A 65 7.43 3.99 -6.44
C PHE A 65 7.75 2.96 -5.35
N ALA A 66 8.80 2.15 -5.52
CA ALA A 66 9.11 1.03 -4.63
C ALA A 66 9.12 1.41 -3.13
N GLY A 67 9.71 2.56 -2.79
CA GLY A 67 9.76 3.05 -1.41
C GLY A 67 8.39 3.38 -0.82
N ALA A 68 7.53 4.06 -1.59
CA ALA A 68 6.17 4.38 -1.15
C ALA A 68 5.31 3.11 -1.04
N ILE A 69 5.41 2.21 -2.03
CA ILE A 69 4.70 0.92 -2.03
C ILE A 69 5.06 0.11 -0.79
N ASP A 70 6.35 -0.03 -0.46
CA ASP A 70 6.80 -0.79 0.71
C ASP A 70 6.20 -0.25 2.02
N ARG A 71 6.23 1.08 2.19
CA ARG A 71 5.68 1.77 3.37
C ARG A 71 4.17 1.59 3.47
N MET A 72 3.44 1.76 2.36
CA MET A 72 1.99 1.59 2.31
C MET A 72 1.57 0.16 2.61
N VAL A 73 2.26 -0.83 2.03
CA VAL A 73 2.01 -2.25 2.27
C VAL A 73 2.26 -2.61 3.73
N SER A 74 3.40 -2.17 4.30
CA SER A 74 3.72 -2.42 5.70
C SER A 74 2.63 -1.87 6.64
N ALA A 75 2.17 -0.64 6.40
CA ALA A 75 1.11 -0.02 7.19
C ALA A 75 -0.25 -0.72 6.98
N ALA A 76 -0.59 -1.11 5.76
CA ALA A 76 -1.82 -1.85 5.45
C ALA A 76 -1.87 -3.19 6.19
N ILE A 77 -0.75 -3.92 6.24
CA ILE A 77 -0.64 -5.19 6.99
C ILE A 77 -1.01 -4.98 8.45
N ASP A 78 -0.60 -3.87 9.07
CA ASP A 78 -0.84 -3.62 10.49
C ASP A 78 -2.29 -3.16 10.77
N LYS A 79 -2.88 -2.42 9.83
CA LYS A 79 -4.23 -1.84 9.95
C LYS A 79 -5.35 -2.79 9.54
N ASP A 80 -5.15 -3.60 8.51
CA ASP A 80 -6.15 -4.56 8.02
C ASP A 80 -6.18 -5.82 8.89
N ARG A 81 -6.75 -5.67 10.09
CA ARG A 81 -6.79 -6.73 11.10
C ARG A 81 -7.59 -7.94 10.63
N GLU A 82 -8.71 -7.67 9.99
CA GLU A 82 -9.68 -8.64 9.46
C GLU A 82 -9.27 -9.23 8.11
N ARG A 83 -8.16 -8.74 7.52
CA ARG A 83 -7.55 -9.27 6.28
C ARG A 83 -8.47 -9.12 5.07
N VAL A 84 -9.28 -8.06 5.07
CA VAL A 84 -10.28 -7.78 4.03
C VAL A 84 -9.60 -7.32 2.74
N TYR A 85 -8.45 -6.65 2.83
CA TYR A 85 -7.82 -5.94 1.72
C TYR A 85 -6.42 -6.47 1.37
N ILE A 86 -5.60 -6.85 2.36
CA ILE A 86 -4.19 -7.21 2.13
C ILE A 86 -4.00 -8.43 1.23
N GLY A 87 -5.03 -9.28 1.08
CA GLY A 87 -5.04 -10.36 0.10
C GLY A 87 -4.88 -9.89 -1.35
N HIS A 88 -5.43 -8.72 -1.67
CA HIS A 88 -5.35 -8.16 -3.02
C HIS A 88 -3.93 -7.73 -3.42
N LEU A 89 -3.04 -7.55 -2.44
CA LEU A 89 -1.64 -7.17 -2.69
C LEU A 89 -0.83 -8.32 -3.28
N LEU A 90 -1.17 -9.58 -2.99
CA LEU A 90 -0.34 -10.72 -3.40
C LEU A 90 -0.24 -10.82 -4.93
N GLN A 91 -1.37 -10.87 -5.62
CA GLN A 91 -1.38 -10.91 -7.09
C GLN A 91 -0.83 -9.61 -7.68
N SER A 92 -1.24 -8.46 -7.15
CA SER A 92 -0.90 -7.15 -7.72
C SER A 92 0.60 -6.84 -7.65
N LEU A 93 1.29 -7.32 -6.61
CA LEU A 93 2.71 -7.02 -6.41
C LEU A 93 3.64 -8.16 -6.81
N TYR A 94 3.17 -9.40 -6.73
CA TYR A 94 3.98 -10.59 -6.91
C TYR A 94 3.50 -11.50 -8.05
N GLY A 95 2.58 -11.03 -8.89
CA GLY A 95 2.09 -11.76 -10.05
C GLY A 95 1.10 -12.87 -9.70
N ASP A 96 0.42 -13.40 -10.72
CA ASP A 96 -0.58 -14.46 -10.55
C ASP A 96 0.03 -15.80 -10.10
N ASP A 97 1.32 -16.00 -10.40
CA ASP A 97 2.12 -17.17 -10.05
C ASP A 97 2.70 -17.12 -8.62
N TYR A 98 2.31 -16.13 -7.80
CA TYR A 98 2.90 -15.93 -6.47
C TYR A 98 2.78 -17.16 -5.56
N LEU A 99 1.74 -17.98 -5.71
CA LEU A 99 1.55 -19.20 -4.92
C LEU A 99 2.59 -20.27 -5.25
N GLU A 100 2.95 -20.41 -6.53
CA GLU A 100 3.96 -21.37 -6.98
C GLU A 100 5.35 -20.96 -6.47
N ARG A 101 5.58 -19.65 -6.32
CA ARG A 101 6.82 -19.06 -5.81
C ARG A 101 6.78 -18.72 -4.33
N ALA A 102 5.76 -19.17 -3.59
CA ALA A 102 5.51 -18.70 -2.23
C ALA A 102 6.69 -18.97 -1.28
N ASP A 103 7.39 -20.10 -1.41
CA ASP A 103 8.53 -20.43 -0.56
C ASP A 103 9.74 -19.52 -0.84
N GLU A 104 10.00 -19.20 -2.11
CA GLU A 104 11.04 -18.23 -2.49
C GLU A 104 10.70 -16.84 -1.95
N LEU A 105 9.49 -16.35 -2.23
CA LEU A 105 9.02 -15.01 -1.85
C LEU A 105 8.95 -14.83 -0.33
N ARG A 106 8.61 -15.89 0.41
CA ARG A 106 8.65 -15.88 1.89
C ARG A 106 10.06 -15.69 2.44
N LEU A 107 11.10 -16.09 1.70
CA LEU A 107 12.49 -15.95 2.14
C LEU A 107 13.07 -14.60 1.72
N SER A 108 12.75 -14.13 0.51
CA SER A 108 13.34 -12.94 -0.10
C SER A 108 12.60 -11.63 0.22
N ASP A 109 11.30 -11.67 0.53
CA ASP A 109 10.49 -10.45 0.73
C ASP A 109 9.78 -10.46 2.11
N ASN A 110 10.00 -9.39 2.89
CA ASN A 110 9.43 -9.26 4.22
C ASN A 110 7.92 -9.00 4.20
N ASN A 111 7.44 -8.16 3.29
CA ASN A 111 6.02 -7.83 3.18
C ASN A 111 5.22 -9.02 2.66
N PHE A 112 5.73 -9.73 1.65
CA PHE A 112 5.13 -10.98 1.18
C PHE A 112 4.99 -11.96 2.35
N ARG A 113 6.07 -12.23 3.08
CA ARG A 113 6.10 -13.15 4.22
C ARG A 113 5.06 -12.77 5.27
N ARG A 114 4.92 -11.48 5.59
CA ARG A 114 3.94 -10.97 6.57
C ARG A 114 2.50 -11.15 6.09
N ILE A 115 2.20 -10.77 4.85
CA ILE A 115 0.85 -10.95 4.25
C ILE A 115 0.51 -12.44 4.20
N TYR A 116 1.40 -13.24 3.64
CA TYR A 116 1.21 -14.69 3.46
C TYR A 116 0.94 -15.39 4.80
N LYS A 117 1.73 -15.08 5.84
CA LYS A 117 1.52 -15.63 7.20
C LYS A 117 0.15 -15.26 7.77
N ARG A 118 -0.37 -14.05 7.51
CA ARG A 118 -1.70 -13.64 7.99
C ARG A 118 -2.83 -14.35 7.24
N LEU A 119 -2.69 -14.54 5.93
CA LEU A 119 -3.74 -15.16 5.11
C LEU A 119 -3.78 -16.68 5.23
N TYR A 120 -2.62 -17.32 5.42
CA TYR A 120 -2.48 -18.77 5.52
C TYR A 120 -1.91 -19.18 6.89
N PRO A 121 -2.69 -19.02 7.99
CA PRO A 121 -2.21 -19.25 9.36
C PRO A 121 -2.04 -20.73 9.74
N LYS A 122 -2.52 -21.68 8.91
CA LYS A 122 -2.43 -23.12 9.20
C LYS A 122 -1.06 -23.69 8.81
N GLY A 123 -0.23 -23.85 9.85
CA GLY A 123 0.69 -24.97 10.08
C GLY A 123 1.85 -25.17 9.08
N ILE A 124 3.05 -24.77 9.49
CA ILE A 124 4.26 -25.56 9.18
C ILE A 124 4.12 -26.92 9.86
#